data_AF-A0A733XXQ0-F1
#
_entry.id   AF-A0A733XXQ0-F1
#
_cell.length_a   1.000
_cell.length_b   1.000
_cell.length_c   1.000
_cell.angle_alpha   90.00
_cell.angle_beta   90.00
_cell.angle_gamma   90.00
#
_symmetry.space_group_name_H-M   'P 1'
#
loop_
_entity.id
_entity.type
_entity.pdbx_description
1 polymer ?
#
loop_
_entity_poly.entity_id
_entity_poly.type
_entity_poly.pdbx_seq_one_letter_code
_entity_poly.pdbx_strand_id
1 'polypeptide(L)'
;MTFKMSEQAQTIKIFNLRSDTNEFIGAGDAYIPPHTGLPANCTDIAPPDIPASHIAIFDAETETWSLHEDHRGETVYDTTTGNPIYISEPGPLPENVTSVSPGGEYQKWDGKAWVKDEAAETAARLREAEGTKSRLLQMASGKIAPLQDAVDLGIATDDEKARLDEWKK
;
A
#
# COMPACT_ATOMS: atom_id res chain seq x y z
N MET A 1 -20.42 17.44 33.13
CA MET A 1 -21.89 17.39 33.26
C MET A 1 -22.34 15.94 33.22
N THR A 2 -22.47 15.32 34.40
CA THR A 2 -23.02 13.97 34.54
C THR A 2 -24.45 13.90 34.01
N PHE A 3 -24.74 12.87 33.19
CA PHE A 3 -26.07 12.56 32.67
C PHE A 3 -27.13 12.59 33.79
N LYS A 4 -28.23 13.33 33.57
CA LYS A 4 -29.31 13.46 34.56
C LYS A 4 -30.34 12.34 34.36
N MET A 5 -30.35 11.39 35.29
CA MET A 5 -31.35 10.31 35.34
C MET A 5 -32.76 10.84 35.56
N SER A 6 -33.75 10.15 35.00
CA SER A 6 -35.19 10.47 35.10
C SER A 6 -35.98 9.38 35.82
N GLU A 7 -37.09 9.74 36.46
CA GLU A 7 -38.05 8.80 37.06
C GLU A 7 -38.98 8.16 36.02
N GLN A 8 -38.94 8.65 34.77
CA GLN A 8 -39.68 8.12 33.64
C GLN A 8 -38.71 7.57 32.61
N ALA A 9 -39.17 6.58 31.83
CA ALA A 9 -38.41 6.06 30.71
C ALA A 9 -38.23 7.14 29.63
N GLN A 10 -37.07 7.16 28.98
CA GLN A 10 -36.73 8.16 27.97
C GLN A 10 -36.06 7.49 26.78
N THR A 11 -36.31 8.00 25.58
CA THR A 11 -35.50 7.67 24.40
C THR A 11 -34.61 8.86 24.09
N ILE A 12 -33.30 8.65 24.06
CA ILE A 12 -32.30 9.70 23.89
C ILE A 12 -31.41 9.35 22.71
N LYS A 13 -31.09 10.33 21.88
CA LYS A 13 -30.08 10.17 20.84
C LYS A 13 -28.70 10.07 21.49
N ILE A 14 -28.00 8.99 21.20
CA ILE A 14 -26.65 8.72 21.68
C ILE A 14 -25.68 8.63 20.52
N PHE A 15 -24.41 8.87 20.84
CA PHE A 15 -23.28 8.75 19.94
C PHE A 15 -22.39 7.64 20.49
N ASN A 16 -22.30 6.56 19.74
CA ASN A 16 -21.58 5.36 20.15
C ASN A 16 -20.08 5.57 19.95
N LEU A 17 -19.32 5.07 20.91
CA LEU A 17 -17.88 5.16 20.99
C LEU A 17 -17.28 3.76 20.88
N ARG A 18 -16.14 3.66 20.22
CA ARG A 18 -15.34 2.44 20.24
C ARG A 18 -14.75 2.26 21.64
N SER A 19 -14.84 1.05 22.21
CA SER A 19 -14.55 0.82 23.63
C SER A 19 -13.07 0.94 24.02
N ASP A 20 -12.15 0.85 23.06
CA ASP A 20 -10.69 0.91 23.24
C ASP A 20 -10.12 2.31 22.96
N THR A 21 -10.70 3.06 22.03
CA THR A 21 -10.16 4.35 21.55
C THR A 21 -11.08 5.55 21.76
N ASN A 22 -12.32 5.34 22.19
CA ASN A 22 -13.38 6.35 22.26
C ASN A 22 -13.66 7.07 20.92
N GLU A 23 -13.31 6.44 19.80
CA GLU A 23 -13.64 6.94 18.46
C GLU A 23 -15.15 6.90 18.23
N PHE A 24 -15.69 7.95 17.60
CA PHE A 24 -17.08 7.95 17.16
C PHE A 24 -17.32 6.87 16.10
N ILE A 25 -18.27 5.96 16.37
CA ILE A 25 -18.61 4.85 15.45
C ILE A 25 -20.05 4.91 14.92
N GLY A 26 -20.84 5.91 15.33
CA GLY A 26 -22.17 6.15 14.79
C GLY A 26 -23.18 6.64 15.82
N ALA A 27 -24.23 7.30 15.33
CA ALA A 27 -25.34 7.76 16.15
C ALA A 27 -26.48 6.73 16.18
N GLY A 28 -27.20 6.66 17.28
CA GLY A 28 -28.40 5.83 17.44
C GLY A 28 -29.31 6.38 18.51
N ASP A 29 -30.45 5.72 18.73
CA ASP A 29 -31.36 6.06 19.81
C ASP A 29 -31.29 4.98 20.89
N ALA A 30 -31.13 5.40 22.15
CA ALA A 30 -31.10 4.52 23.31
C ALA A 30 -32.36 4.72 24.15
N TYR A 31 -33.01 3.61 24.49
CA TYR A 31 -34.04 3.59 25.51
C TYR A 31 -33.41 3.49 26.90
N ILE A 32 -33.68 4.47 27.75
CA ILE A 32 -33.17 4.62 29.10
C ILE A 32 -34.33 4.38 30.09
N PRO A 33 -34.36 3.24 30.81
CA PRO A 33 -35.33 2.99 31.86
C PRO A 33 -35.29 4.03 33.00
N PRO A 34 -36.38 4.16 33.78
CA PRO A 34 -36.38 4.97 35.00
C PRO A 34 -35.20 4.67 35.92
N HIS A 35 -34.59 5.73 36.44
CA HIS A 35 -33.46 5.69 37.39
C HIS A 35 -32.20 4.97 36.86
N THR A 36 -32.00 4.93 35.55
CA THR A 36 -30.79 4.39 34.91
C THR A 36 -30.01 5.45 34.13
N GLY A 37 -28.75 5.16 33.81
CA GLY A 37 -27.86 6.03 33.04
C GLY A 37 -27.68 5.60 31.59
N LEU A 38 -26.87 6.36 30.85
CA LEU A 38 -26.50 6.02 29.47
C LEU A 38 -25.81 4.64 29.39
N PRO A 39 -26.00 3.89 28.29
CA PRO A 39 -25.22 2.70 28.00
C PRO A 39 -23.71 2.96 28.06
N ALA A 40 -22.92 1.92 28.32
CA ALA A 40 -21.47 2.01 28.24
C ALA A 40 -21.01 2.38 26.82
N ASN A 41 -19.88 3.08 26.72
CA ASN A 41 -19.27 3.51 25.47
C ASN A 41 -20.20 4.35 24.58
N CYS A 42 -20.96 5.25 25.19
CA CYS A 42 -21.72 6.25 24.45
C CYS A 42 -21.77 7.58 25.20
N THR A 43 -22.12 8.64 24.48
CA THR A 43 -22.38 9.99 25.01
C THR A 43 -23.65 10.56 24.40
N ASP A 44 -24.35 11.44 25.10
CA ASP A 44 -25.46 12.25 24.57
C ASP A 44 -24.98 13.57 23.95
N ILE A 45 -23.67 13.84 24.00
CA ILE A 45 -23.04 15.01 23.40
C ILE A 45 -22.74 14.74 21.93
N ALA A 46 -23.34 15.51 21.04
CA ALA A 46 -23.12 15.38 19.60
C ALA A 46 -21.66 15.67 19.21
N PRO A 47 -21.05 14.86 18.33
CA PRO A 47 -19.76 15.19 17.75
C PRO A 47 -19.88 16.46 16.89
N PRO A 48 -18.78 17.21 16.71
CA PRO A 48 -18.71 18.27 15.72
C PRO A 48 -18.83 17.70 14.30
N ASP A 49 -18.92 18.59 13.31
CA ASP A 49 -18.79 18.19 11.91
C ASP A 49 -17.40 17.53 11.69
N ILE A 50 -17.42 16.29 11.21
CA ILE A 50 -16.21 15.50 10.97
C ILE A 50 -15.83 15.67 9.49
N PRO A 51 -14.74 16.38 9.16
CA PRO A 51 -14.29 16.53 7.78
C PRO A 51 -13.81 15.19 7.20
N ALA A 52 -13.63 15.14 5.88
CA ALA A 52 -13.02 13.98 5.25
C ALA A 52 -11.63 13.68 5.83
N SER A 53 -11.28 12.41 5.87
CA SER A 53 -10.02 11.89 6.40
C SER A 53 -9.74 12.33 7.85
N HIS A 54 -10.79 12.42 8.67
CA HIS A 54 -10.70 12.67 10.11
C HIS A 54 -11.66 11.77 10.89
N ILE A 55 -11.35 11.59 12.16
CA ILE A 55 -12.18 10.90 13.14
C ILE A 55 -12.36 11.77 14.39
N ALA A 56 -13.53 11.69 15.03
CA ALA A 56 -13.79 12.34 16.30
C ALA A 56 -13.52 11.37 17.46
N ILE A 57 -12.72 11.79 18.44
CA ILE A 57 -12.42 11.04 19.66
C ILE A 57 -13.01 11.80 20.84
N PHE A 58 -13.81 11.09 21.65
CA PHE A 58 -14.45 11.66 22.83
C PHE A 58 -13.56 11.53 24.07
N ASP A 59 -13.30 12.65 24.74
CA ASP A 59 -12.67 12.70 26.05
C ASP A 59 -13.77 12.69 27.12
N ALA A 60 -13.84 11.60 27.90
CA ALA A 60 -14.85 11.43 28.94
C ALA A 60 -14.54 12.22 30.23
N GLU A 61 -13.30 12.65 30.44
CA GLU A 61 -12.93 13.46 31.62
C GLU A 61 -13.34 14.91 31.43
N THR A 62 -13.14 15.44 30.22
CA THR A 62 -13.51 16.82 29.87
C THR A 62 -14.89 16.93 29.22
N GLU A 63 -15.48 15.80 28.81
CA GLU A 63 -16.73 15.70 28.05
C GLU A 63 -16.69 16.48 26.73
N THR A 64 -15.55 16.43 26.04
CA THR A 64 -15.34 17.16 24.78
C THR A 64 -14.89 16.24 23.65
N TRP A 65 -15.22 16.63 22.42
CA TRP A 65 -14.73 15.98 21.22
C TRP A 65 -13.44 16.60 20.72
N SER A 66 -12.51 15.77 20.27
CA SER A 66 -11.30 16.17 19.55
C SER A 66 -11.28 15.54 18.16
N LEU A 67 -10.88 16.29 17.15
CA LEU A 67 -10.72 15.79 15.79
C LEU A 67 -9.27 15.36 15.56
N HIS A 68 -9.10 14.17 15.02
CA HIS A 68 -7.81 13.61 14.65
C HIS A 68 -7.83 13.24 13.18
N GLU A 69 -6.69 13.46 12.52
CA GLU A 69 -6.50 13.02 11.14
C GLU A 69 -6.54 11.49 11.06
N ASP A 70 -7.25 10.97 10.07
CA ASP A 70 -7.47 9.54 9.89
C ASP A 70 -7.69 9.21 8.41
N HIS A 71 -6.67 8.61 7.80
CA HIS A 71 -6.69 8.18 6.41
C HIS A 71 -6.91 6.67 6.27
N ARG A 72 -7.39 5.98 7.31
CA ARG A 72 -7.61 4.53 7.25
C ARG A 72 -8.52 4.15 6.08
N GLY A 73 -8.15 3.08 5.39
CA GLY A 73 -8.86 2.61 4.20
C GLY A 73 -8.40 3.24 2.89
N GLU A 74 -7.56 4.27 2.93
CA GLU A 74 -6.96 4.86 1.74
C GLU A 74 -5.71 4.10 1.28
N THR A 75 -5.46 4.12 -0.03
CA THR A 75 -4.22 3.64 -0.63
C THR A 75 -3.46 4.83 -1.18
N VAL A 76 -2.27 5.07 -0.64
CA VAL A 76 -1.32 6.08 -1.13
C VAL A 76 -0.11 5.39 -1.78
N TYR A 77 0.77 6.17 -2.39
CA TYR A 77 1.95 5.66 -3.09
C TYR A 77 3.20 6.32 -2.54
N ASP A 78 4.21 5.52 -2.22
CA ASP A 78 5.52 6.01 -1.81
C ASP A 78 6.18 6.79 -2.96
N THR A 79 6.52 8.06 -2.75
CA THR A 79 7.07 8.93 -3.81
C THR A 79 8.48 8.55 -4.26
N THR A 80 9.18 7.71 -3.49
CA THR A 80 10.54 7.23 -3.80
C THR A 80 10.50 5.98 -4.66
N THR A 81 9.57 5.07 -4.38
CA THR A 81 9.52 3.73 -4.99
C THR A 81 8.33 3.52 -5.92
N GLY A 82 7.28 4.32 -5.79
CA GLY A 82 6.01 4.13 -6.49
C GLY A 82 5.13 3.01 -5.92
N ASN A 83 5.55 2.37 -4.82
CA ASN A 83 4.81 1.25 -4.24
C ASN A 83 3.52 1.72 -3.55
N PRO A 84 2.42 0.97 -3.70
CA PRO A 84 1.19 1.26 -2.96
C PRO A 84 1.36 0.95 -1.48
N ILE A 85 0.84 1.84 -0.63
CA ILE A 85 0.78 1.73 0.83
C ILE A 85 -0.69 1.86 1.23
N TYR A 86 -1.21 0.82 1.87
CA TYR A 86 -2.54 0.85 2.47
C TYR A 86 -2.46 1.40 3.89
N ILE A 87 -3.27 2.43 4.19
CA ILE A 87 -3.33 3.01 5.52
C ILE A 87 -4.29 2.19 6.38
N SER A 88 -3.75 1.47 7.37
CA SER A 88 -4.52 0.65 8.31
C SER A 88 -4.63 1.25 9.71
N GLU A 89 -3.72 2.16 10.06
CA GLU A 89 -3.65 2.80 11.37
C GLU A 89 -4.21 4.22 11.31
N PRO A 90 -4.87 4.70 12.38
CA PRO A 90 -5.31 6.08 12.46
C PRO A 90 -4.12 7.03 12.53
N GLY A 91 -4.30 8.25 12.05
CA GLY A 91 -3.29 9.30 12.09
C GLY A 91 -2.99 9.94 10.73
N PRO A 92 -1.95 10.80 10.68
CA PRO A 92 -1.54 11.49 9.47
C PRO A 92 -0.98 10.52 8.44
N LEU A 93 -0.99 10.93 7.18
CA LEU A 93 -0.31 10.21 6.11
C LEU A 93 1.21 10.14 6.39
N PRO A 94 1.87 9.02 6.05
CA PRO A 94 3.33 8.93 6.15
C PRO A 94 4.03 10.01 5.34
N GLU A 95 5.25 10.36 5.73
CA GLU A 95 6.08 11.25 4.91
C GLU A 95 6.42 10.59 3.57
N ASN A 96 6.58 11.40 2.52
CA ASN A 96 6.94 10.95 1.17
C ASN A 96 5.89 10.04 0.52
N VAL A 97 4.61 10.34 0.70
CA VAL A 97 3.52 9.67 0.00
C VAL A 97 2.70 10.62 -0.86
N THR A 98 2.02 10.07 -1.86
CA THR A 98 1.09 10.78 -2.73
C THR A 98 -0.14 9.91 -2.99
N SER A 99 -1.33 10.50 -3.10
CA SER A 99 -2.55 9.78 -3.50
C SER A 99 -2.61 9.54 -5.02
N VAL A 100 -1.62 10.03 -5.78
CA VAL A 100 -1.52 9.84 -7.23
C VAL A 100 -0.75 8.56 -7.51
N SER A 101 -1.34 7.64 -8.27
CA SER A 101 -0.68 6.40 -8.71
C SER A 101 0.35 6.68 -9.81
N PRO A 102 1.53 6.03 -9.80
CA PRO A 102 2.41 6.04 -10.97
C PRO A 102 1.73 5.34 -12.15
N GLY A 103 1.76 5.97 -13.31
CA GLY A 103 1.12 5.46 -14.54
C GLY A 103 1.92 4.38 -15.28
N GLY A 104 3.06 3.94 -14.75
CA GLY A 104 3.94 2.96 -15.40
C GLY A 104 5.20 2.62 -14.57
N GLU A 105 5.98 1.65 -15.05
CA GLU A 105 7.09 1.05 -14.28
C GLU A 105 8.29 1.97 -14.08
N TYR A 106 8.62 2.81 -15.07
CA TYR A 106 9.79 3.70 -15.03
C TYR A 106 9.34 5.14 -14.79
N GLN A 107 8.79 5.38 -13.60
CA GLN A 107 8.38 6.71 -13.17
C GLN A 107 9.08 7.12 -11.88
N LYS A 108 9.35 8.41 -11.76
CA LYS A 108 9.90 9.06 -10.58
C LYS A 108 9.02 10.24 -10.19
N TRP A 109 8.89 10.49 -8.90
CA TRP A 109 8.18 11.66 -8.41
C TRP A 109 9.05 12.91 -8.56
N ASP A 110 8.53 13.97 -9.17
CA ASP A 110 9.24 15.25 -9.32
C ASP A 110 8.93 16.27 -8.20
N GLY A 111 8.18 15.85 -7.18
CA GLY A 111 7.64 16.71 -6.12
C GLY A 111 6.17 17.08 -6.33
N LYS A 112 5.63 16.90 -7.54
CA LYS A 112 4.25 17.25 -7.89
C LYS A 112 3.52 16.17 -8.69
N ALA A 113 4.22 15.47 -9.57
CA ALA A 113 3.68 14.47 -10.45
C ALA A 113 4.69 13.35 -10.72
N TRP A 114 4.16 12.22 -11.16
CA TRP A 114 4.99 11.15 -11.68
C TRP A 114 5.46 11.49 -13.09
N VAL A 115 6.78 11.54 -13.27
CA VAL A 115 7.43 11.79 -14.55
C VAL A 115 8.24 10.57 -14.97
N LYS A 116 8.39 10.40 -16.28
CA LYS A 116 9.15 9.28 -16.83
C LYS A 116 10.61 9.33 -16.40
N ASP A 117 11.13 8.20 -15.93
CA ASP A 117 12.55 8.02 -15.63
C ASP A 117 13.24 7.33 -16.81
N GLU A 118 13.71 8.14 -17.76
CA GLU A 118 14.43 7.65 -18.95
C GLU A 118 15.74 6.94 -18.60
N ALA A 119 16.38 7.31 -17.50
CA ALA A 119 17.60 6.66 -17.06
C ALA A 119 17.29 5.25 -16.53
N ALA A 120 16.24 5.10 -15.72
CA ALA A 120 15.78 3.81 -15.23
C ALA A 120 15.31 2.91 -16.38
N GLU A 121 14.53 3.43 -17.33
CA GLU A 121 14.08 2.68 -18.51
C GLU A 121 15.27 2.22 -19.37
N THR A 122 16.22 3.11 -19.65
CA THR A 122 17.41 2.79 -20.44
C THR A 122 18.27 1.73 -19.74
N ALA A 123 18.46 1.85 -18.42
CA ALA A 123 19.20 0.88 -17.64
C ALA A 123 18.52 -0.50 -17.62
N ALA A 124 17.19 -0.54 -17.56
CA ALA A 124 16.43 -1.79 -17.63
C ALA A 124 16.60 -2.48 -18.99
N ARG A 125 16.45 -1.73 -20.09
CA ARG A 125 16.68 -2.24 -21.46
C ARG A 125 18.10 -2.76 -21.64
N LEU A 126 19.10 -2.05 -21.10
CA LEU A 126 20.49 -2.50 -21.18
C LEU A 126 20.68 -3.82 -20.43
N ARG A 127 20.15 -3.93 -19.21
CA ARG A 127 20.23 -5.16 -18.40
C ARG A 127 19.56 -6.34 -19.08
N GLU A 128 18.41 -6.12 -19.72
CA GLU A 128 17.71 -7.15 -20.50
C GLU A 128 18.54 -7.60 -21.71
N ALA A 129 19.12 -6.65 -22.44
CA ALA A 129 19.98 -6.95 -23.59
C ALA A 129 21.24 -7.72 -23.17
N GLU A 130 21.88 -7.32 -22.06
CA GLU A 130 23.03 -8.01 -21.49
C GLU A 130 22.69 -9.42 -20.99
N GLY A 131 21.53 -9.58 -20.34
CA GLY A 131 21.01 -10.89 -19.93
C GLY A 131 20.74 -11.80 -21.13
N THR A 132 20.14 -11.26 -22.19
CA THR A 132 19.89 -11.99 -23.44
C THR A 132 21.19 -12.40 -24.12
N LYS A 133 22.15 -11.47 -24.25
CA LYS A 133 23.48 -11.75 -24.80
C LYS A 133 24.17 -12.86 -24.02
N SER A 134 24.18 -12.77 -22.68
CA SER A 134 24.81 -13.76 -21.81
C SER A 134 24.17 -15.14 -21.96
N ARG A 135 22.83 -15.20 -22.02
CA ARG A 135 22.08 -16.44 -22.25
C ARG A 135 22.41 -17.08 -23.60
N LEU A 136 22.48 -16.27 -24.66
CA LEU A 136 22.83 -16.77 -26.01
C LEU A 136 24.28 -17.26 -26.07
N LEU A 137 25.22 -16.55 -25.44
CA LEU A 137 26.63 -16.98 -25.37
C LEU A 137 26.79 -18.29 -24.59
N GLN A 138 26.05 -18.47 -23.48
CA GLN A 138 26.04 -19.73 -22.75
C GLN A 138 25.50 -20.88 -23.60
N MET A 139 24.40 -20.64 -24.33
CA MET A 139 23.81 -21.64 -25.22
C MET A 139 24.79 -22.02 -26.35
N ALA A 140 25.42 -21.03 -26.99
CA ALA A 140 26.42 -21.25 -28.02
C ALA A 140 27.61 -22.04 -27.47
N SER A 141 28.15 -21.64 -26.31
CA SER A 141 29.26 -22.34 -25.65
C SER A 141 28.90 -23.81 -25.34
N GLY A 142 27.68 -24.07 -24.88
CA GLY A 142 27.19 -25.42 -24.62
C GLY A 142 27.00 -26.28 -25.87
N LYS A 143 26.88 -25.68 -27.06
CA LYS A 143 26.87 -26.40 -28.35
C LYS A 143 28.27 -26.56 -28.95
N ILE A 144 29.10 -25.54 -28.81
CA ILE A 144 30.48 -25.53 -29.32
C ILE A 144 31.34 -26.55 -28.57
N ALA A 145 31.25 -26.64 -27.24
CA ALA A 145 32.10 -27.51 -26.43
C ALA A 145 32.13 -28.98 -26.92
N PRO A 146 31.00 -29.70 -27.02
CA PRO A 146 31.02 -31.10 -27.47
C PRO A 146 31.46 -31.27 -28.93
N LEU A 147 31.15 -30.31 -29.80
CA LEU A 147 31.57 -30.33 -31.20
C LEU A 147 33.09 -30.11 -31.33
N GLN A 148 33.65 -29.21 -30.52
CA GLN A 148 35.08 -28.96 -30.46
C GLN A 148 35.83 -30.19 -29.91
N ASP A 149 35.31 -30.82 -28.84
CA ASP A 149 35.89 -32.04 -28.29
C ASP A 149 35.93 -33.17 -29.33
N ALA A 150 34.87 -33.34 -30.12
CA ALA A 150 34.83 -34.35 -31.19
C ALA A 150 35.88 -34.08 -32.28
N VAL A 151 36.11 -32.80 -32.63
CA VAL A 151 37.15 -32.40 -33.59
C VAL A 151 38.54 -32.66 -33.02
N ASP A 152 38.78 -32.28 -31.77
CA ASP A 152 40.08 -32.41 -31.10
C ASP A 152 40.46 -33.90 -30.88
N LEU A 153 39.47 -34.76 -30.64
CA LEU A 153 39.64 -36.22 -30.55
C LEU A 153 39.78 -36.90 -31.92
N GLY A 154 39.60 -36.18 -33.03
CA GLY A 154 39.68 -36.72 -34.38
C GLY A 154 38.50 -37.63 -34.77
N ILE A 155 37.39 -37.57 -34.04
CA ILE A 155 36.19 -38.42 -34.24
C ILE A 155 35.02 -37.67 -34.88
N ALA A 156 35.12 -36.35 -35.05
CA ALA A 156 34.05 -35.54 -35.62
C ALA A 156 33.72 -35.91 -37.08
N THR A 157 32.42 -36.07 -37.34
CA THR A 157 31.86 -36.21 -38.69
C THR A 157 31.94 -34.89 -39.47
N ASP A 158 31.78 -34.95 -40.80
CA ASP A 158 31.77 -33.75 -41.64
C ASP A 158 30.58 -32.83 -41.30
N ASP A 159 29.43 -33.39 -40.90
CA ASP A 159 28.27 -32.64 -40.42
C ASP A 159 28.55 -31.91 -39.09
N GLU A 160 29.27 -32.55 -38.15
CA GLU A 160 29.65 -31.91 -36.88
C GLU A 160 30.66 -30.79 -37.09
N LYS A 161 31.61 -30.95 -38.02
CA LYS A 161 32.54 -29.88 -38.42
C LYS A 161 31.78 -28.69 -39.04
N ALA A 162 30.84 -28.96 -39.94
CA ALA A 162 30.02 -27.91 -40.56
C ALA A 162 29.17 -27.16 -39.51
N ARG A 163 28.59 -27.87 -38.54
CA ARG A 163 27.84 -27.25 -37.42
C ARG A 163 28.73 -26.45 -36.49
N LEU A 164 29.96 -26.91 -36.22
CA LEU A 164 30.93 -26.17 -35.40
C LEU A 164 31.28 -24.83 -36.05
N ASP A 165 31.52 -24.84 -37.36
CA ASP A 165 31.79 -23.62 -38.13
C ASP A 165 30.60 -22.66 -38.15
N GLU A 166 29.37 -23.18 -38.17
CA GLU A 166 28.16 -22.36 -38.08
C GLU A 166 27.99 -21.71 -36.71
N TRP A 167 28.25 -22.45 -35.62
CA TRP A 167 28.15 -21.91 -34.25
C TRP A 167 29.23 -20.89 -33.89
N LYS A 168 30.37 -20.89 -34.58
CA LYS A 168 31.49 -19.96 -34.35
C LYS A 168 31.35 -18.63 -35.09
N LYS A 169 30.39 -18.50 -36.02
CA LYS A 169 30.08 -17.26 -36.73
C LYS A 169 29.24 -16.32 -35.86
#